data_AF-A0A813FPY1-F1
#
_entry.id   AF-A0A813FPY1-F1
#
_cell.length_a   1.000
_cell.length_b   1.000
_cell.length_c   1.000
_cell.angle_alpha   90.00
_cell.angle_beta   90.00
_cell.angle_gamma   90.00
#
_symmetry.space_group_name_H-M   'P 1'
#
loop_
_entity.id
_entity.type
_entity.pdbx_description
1 polymer ?
#
loop_
_entity_poly.entity_id
_entity_poly.type
_entity_poly.pdbx_seq_one_letter_code
_entity_poly.pdbx_strand_id
1 'polypeptide(L)'
;VAINAVSSLKAIRIGRPVPSREALKLMDHTRARRWGRRRRRLVLNDRNLVNAPSYPLPPSIAGQMLETVLALGDKPATNDVIAFMDSTCLLKAIRFDGWTDSELLAFWLNVYHCMLLHGLLVFGVPKSQSERKNFHSRVTYLIGATPVSLRELETEILQVPVADPRAAQ
;
A
#
# COMPACT_ATOMS: atom_id res chain seq x y z
N VAL A 1 -29.94 -34.02 -17.85
CA VAL A 1 -29.44 -32.81 -18.53
C VAL A 1 -30.10 -31.60 -17.89
N ALA A 2 -29.45 -30.96 -16.92
CA ALA A 2 -29.96 -29.76 -16.26
C ALA A 2 -29.12 -28.57 -16.74
N ILE A 3 -29.77 -27.67 -17.51
CA ILE A 3 -29.16 -26.49 -18.08
C ILE A 3 -29.13 -25.39 -17.01
N ASN A 4 -27.94 -24.84 -16.76
CA ASN A 4 -27.69 -23.71 -15.88
C ASN A 4 -28.54 -22.50 -16.27
N ALA A 5 -29.46 -22.10 -15.39
CA ALA A 5 -30.21 -20.87 -15.50
C ALA A 5 -30.07 -20.06 -14.20
N VAL A 6 -28.96 -19.33 -14.07
CA VAL A 6 -28.93 -18.09 -13.28
C VAL A 6 -28.20 -17.04 -14.12
N SER A 7 -28.83 -16.67 -15.22
CA SER A 7 -28.55 -15.47 -15.98
C SER A 7 -29.19 -14.27 -15.29
N SER A 8 -28.37 -13.26 -15.05
CA SER A 8 -28.74 -11.85 -15.24
C SER A 8 -30.03 -11.36 -14.56
N LEU A 9 -30.03 -11.26 -13.22
CA LEU A 9 -31.00 -10.42 -12.53
C LEU A 9 -30.59 -8.94 -12.63
N LYS A 10 -31.04 -8.37 -13.75
CA LYS A 10 -31.46 -6.99 -14.00
C LYS A 10 -31.16 -5.98 -12.89
N ALA A 11 -30.22 -5.09 -13.20
CA ALA A 11 -30.34 -3.68 -12.90
C ALA A 11 -31.76 -3.18 -13.26
N ILE A 12 -32.37 -2.41 -12.37
CA ILE A 12 -33.17 -1.19 -12.59
C ILE A 12 -33.77 -0.86 -11.22
N ARG A 13 -33.18 0.12 -10.53
CA ARG A 13 -33.89 1.00 -9.60
C ARG A 13 -33.15 2.34 -9.60
N ILE A 14 -33.80 3.33 -10.21
CA ILE A 14 -33.53 4.76 -10.08
C ILE A 14 -32.24 5.24 -10.76
N GLY A 15 -32.29 5.45 -12.09
CA GLY A 15 -31.64 6.55 -12.84
C GLY A 15 -30.14 6.85 -12.69
N ARG A 16 -29.39 6.11 -11.88
CA ARG A 16 -27.94 6.27 -11.70
C ARG A 16 -27.26 4.99 -12.17
N PRO A 17 -26.13 5.09 -12.91
CA PRO A 17 -25.36 3.92 -13.25
C PRO A 17 -24.98 3.19 -11.96
N VAL A 18 -25.33 1.90 -11.89
CA VAL A 18 -24.89 1.05 -10.77
C VAL A 18 -23.36 1.08 -10.81
N PRO A 19 -22.69 1.58 -9.75
CA PRO A 19 -21.24 1.66 -9.76
C PRO A 19 -20.68 0.26 -9.98
N SER A 20 -19.61 0.15 -10.77
CA SER A 20 -18.93 -1.13 -10.96
C SER A 20 -18.54 -1.74 -9.60
N ARG A 21 -18.25 -3.03 -9.58
CA ARG A 21 -17.82 -3.71 -8.35
C ARG A 21 -16.55 -3.09 -7.77
N GLU A 22 -15.68 -2.52 -8.60
CA GLU A 22 -14.53 -1.72 -8.19
C GLU A 22 -14.96 -0.38 -7.58
N ALA A 23 -15.89 0.33 -8.21
CA ALA A 23 -16.40 1.61 -7.72
C ALA A 23 -17.12 1.46 -6.36
N LEU A 24 -17.88 0.38 -6.16
CA LEU A 24 -18.49 0.06 -4.86
C LEU A 24 -17.47 -0.20 -3.74
N LYS A 25 -16.25 -0.68 -4.05
CA LYS A 25 -15.18 -0.85 -3.05
C LYS A 25 -14.53 0.47 -2.68
N LEU A 26 -14.38 1.38 -3.64
CA LEU A 26 -13.86 2.74 -3.42
C LEU A 26 -14.83 3.59 -2.61
N MET A 27 -16.14 3.35 -2.75
CA MET A 27 -17.21 4.03 -1.99
C MET A 27 -17.51 3.39 -0.62
N ASP A 28 -16.79 2.33 -0.21
CA ASP A 28 -16.98 1.71 1.10
C ASP A 28 -16.24 2.48 2.20
N HIS A 29 -16.92 3.47 2.77
CA HIS A 29 -16.41 4.26 3.90
C HIS A 29 -16.40 3.48 5.22
N THR A 30 -17.08 2.34 5.31
CA THR A 30 -17.21 1.55 6.55
C THR A 30 -15.94 0.81 6.93
N ARG A 31 -14.95 0.78 6.02
CA ARG A 31 -13.68 0.06 6.19
C ARG A 31 -13.84 -1.47 6.32
N ALA A 32 -15.06 -2.00 6.36
CA ALA A 32 -15.36 -3.41 6.65
C ALA A 32 -14.94 -4.36 5.50
N ARG A 33 -14.89 -3.89 4.25
CA ARG A 33 -14.37 -4.66 3.10
C ARG A 33 -12.92 -4.36 2.75
N ARG A 34 -12.16 -3.65 3.62
CA ARG A 34 -10.74 -3.31 3.37
C ARG A 34 -9.87 -4.49 2.99
N TRP A 35 -10.16 -5.66 3.56
CA TRP A 35 -9.36 -6.87 3.36
C TRP A 35 -10.23 -7.96 2.74
N GLY A 36 -10.32 -7.96 1.42
CA GLY A 36 -10.96 -9.06 0.71
C GLY A 36 -10.34 -10.39 1.12
N ARG A 37 -11.16 -11.34 1.59
CA ARG A 37 -10.75 -12.66 2.12
C ARG A 37 -9.78 -13.47 1.25
N ARG A 38 -9.59 -13.09 -0.03
CA ARG A 38 -8.77 -13.83 -1.01
C ARG A 38 -7.28 -13.48 -1.03
N ARG A 39 -6.83 -12.37 -0.40
CA ARG A 39 -5.39 -12.05 -0.32
C ARG A 39 -5.06 -11.56 1.09
N ARG A 40 -4.18 -12.28 1.78
CA ARG A 40 -3.68 -12.01 3.15
C ARG A 40 -2.80 -10.74 3.21
N ARG A 41 -3.26 -9.62 2.64
CA ARG A 41 -2.57 -8.33 2.72
C ARG A 41 -2.54 -7.88 4.18
N LEU A 42 -1.37 -7.46 4.66
CA LEU A 42 -1.23 -6.82 5.95
C LEU A 42 -0.90 -5.36 5.71
N VAL A 43 -1.81 -4.47 6.10
CA VAL A 43 -1.53 -3.05 6.10
C VAL A 43 -0.86 -2.63 7.40
N LEU A 44 0.39 -2.23 7.26
CA LEU A 44 1.27 -1.94 8.38
C LEU A 44 1.01 -0.56 9.01
N ASN A 45 0.45 0.39 8.25
CA ASN A 45 0.20 1.77 8.72
C ASN A 45 -1.28 2.07 9.05
N ASP A 46 -2.09 1.05 9.33
CA ASP A 46 -3.50 1.23 9.76
C ASP A 46 -3.68 1.18 11.29
N ARG A 47 -2.63 1.54 12.04
CA ARG A 47 -2.63 1.56 13.51
C ARG A 47 -3.51 2.68 14.08
N ASN A 48 -3.27 3.93 13.67
CA ASN A 48 -3.97 5.10 14.21
C ASN A 48 -4.90 5.72 13.17
N LEU A 49 -6.05 6.25 13.58
CA LEU A 49 -6.84 7.10 12.70
C LEU A 49 -6.10 8.42 12.48
N VAL A 50 -5.98 8.85 11.23
CA VAL A 50 -5.37 10.13 10.88
C VAL A 50 -6.48 11.10 10.53
N ASN A 51 -6.56 12.19 11.28
CA ASN A 51 -7.36 13.34 10.90
C ASN A 51 -6.65 14.03 9.73
N ALA A 52 -7.42 14.48 8.74
CA ALA A 52 -6.84 15.21 7.63
C ALA A 52 -6.09 16.45 8.19
N PRO A 53 -4.79 16.61 7.93
CA PRO A 53 -4.04 17.77 8.39
C PRO A 53 -4.59 19.02 7.71
N SER A 54 -4.53 20.15 8.41
CA SER A 54 -5.02 21.44 7.89
C SER A 54 -4.24 21.93 6.67
N TYR A 55 -3.04 21.39 6.44
CA TYR A 55 -2.17 21.68 5.30
C TYR A 55 -1.80 20.38 4.57
N PRO A 56 -1.59 20.43 3.24
CA PRO A 56 -1.12 19.27 2.49
C PRO A 56 0.26 18.85 2.98
N LEU A 57 0.46 17.55 3.14
CA LEU A 57 1.77 17.01 3.51
C LEU A 57 2.77 17.20 2.35
N PRO A 58 4.02 17.57 2.62
CA PRO A 58 5.03 17.74 1.58
C PRO A 58 5.54 16.37 1.05
N PRO A 59 6.09 16.32 -0.18
CA PRO A 59 6.71 15.10 -0.72
C PRO A 59 7.84 14.54 0.15
N SER A 60 8.56 15.43 0.86
CA SER A 60 9.69 15.08 1.73
C SER A 60 9.32 14.20 2.93
N ILE A 61 8.03 14.07 3.25
CA ILE A 61 7.57 13.28 4.40
C ILE A 61 8.04 11.81 4.29
N ALA A 62 8.04 11.22 3.09
CA ALA A 62 8.52 9.86 2.89
C ALA A 62 10.04 9.74 3.08
N GLY A 63 10.80 10.77 2.71
CA GLY A 63 12.25 10.83 2.96
C GLY A 63 12.56 10.87 4.45
N GLN A 64 11.85 11.70 5.20
CA GLN A 64 11.98 11.78 6.67
C GLN A 64 11.62 10.45 7.35
N MET A 65 10.57 9.77 6.87
CA MET A 65 10.23 8.43 7.35
C MET A 65 11.35 7.42 7.09
N LEU A 66 12.00 7.50 5.91
CA LEU A 66 13.09 6.61 5.54
C LEU A 66 14.31 6.82 6.42
N GLU A 67 14.68 8.08 6.66
CA GLU A 67 15.74 8.44 7.60
C GLU A 67 15.44 7.90 9.01
N THR A 68 14.19 8.04 9.46
CA THR A 68 13.77 7.55 10.78
C THR A 68 13.93 6.03 10.89
N VAL A 69 13.48 5.24 9.90
CA VAL A 69 13.59 3.77 9.97
C VAL A 69 15.04 3.29 9.84
N LEU A 70 15.87 4.00 9.07
CA LEU A 70 17.30 3.70 8.98
C LEU A 70 18.03 3.98 10.30
N ALA A 71 17.60 5.00 11.05
CA ALA A 71 18.18 5.37 12.34
C ALA A 71 17.84 4.39 13.49
N LEU A 72 16.86 3.50 13.32
CA LEU A 72 16.46 2.53 14.35
C LEU A 72 17.58 1.54 14.72
N GLY A 73 18.45 1.18 13.76
CA GLY A 73 19.50 0.19 13.96
C GLY A 73 18.99 -1.21 14.32
N ASP A 74 19.88 -2.07 14.83
CA ASP A 74 19.58 -3.49 15.10
C ASP A 74 18.73 -3.72 16.37
N LYS A 75 18.85 -2.82 17.35
CA LYS A 75 18.16 -2.91 18.65
C LYS A 75 17.52 -1.56 18.99
N PRO A 76 16.46 -1.17 18.26
CA PRO A 76 15.81 0.10 18.49
C PRO A 76 15.12 0.17 19.85
N ALA A 77 15.08 1.35 20.43
CA ALA A 77 14.21 1.58 21.59
C ALA A 77 12.74 1.50 21.14
N THR A 78 11.89 0.95 22.00
CA THR A 78 10.45 0.77 21.71
C THR A 78 9.76 2.06 21.29
N ASN A 79 10.14 3.19 21.91
CA ASN A 79 9.56 4.49 21.60
C ASN A 79 9.90 4.96 20.18
N ASP A 80 11.10 4.67 19.69
CA ASP A 80 11.52 5.07 18.34
C ASP A 80 10.78 4.25 17.29
N VAL A 81 10.58 2.95 17.55
CA VAL A 81 9.74 2.09 16.69
C VAL A 81 8.30 2.60 16.67
N ILE A 82 7.75 2.95 17.82
CA ILE A 82 6.39 3.51 17.91
C ILE A 82 6.28 4.81 17.12
N ALA A 83 7.24 5.73 17.28
CA ALA A 83 7.27 7.00 16.57
C ALA A 83 7.36 6.81 15.04
N PHE A 84 8.20 5.87 14.60
CA PHE A 84 8.26 5.47 13.20
C PHE A 84 6.91 4.93 12.70
N MET A 85 6.33 3.94 13.39
CA MET A 85 5.04 3.36 12.98
C MET A 85 3.93 4.40 12.94
N ASP A 86 3.92 5.34 13.89
CA ASP A 86 2.93 6.42 13.93
C ASP A 86 3.14 7.42 12.79
N SER A 87 4.38 7.74 12.42
CA SER A 87 4.66 8.61 11.28
C SER A 87 4.14 8.00 9.97
N THR A 88 4.28 6.67 9.76
CA THR A 88 3.75 6.01 8.55
C THR A 88 2.23 6.15 8.39
N CYS A 89 1.49 6.40 9.48
CA CYS A 89 0.05 6.64 9.40
C CYS A 89 -0.28 7.92 8.61
N LEU A 90 0.61 8.93 8.62
CA LEU A 90 0.42 10.20 7.90
C LEU A 90 0.24 10.01 6.39
N LEU A 91 0.82 8.94 5.82
CA LEU A 91 0.68 8.61 4.41
C LEU A 91 -0.78 8.48 3.97
N LYS A 92 -1.69 8.15 4.89
CA LYS A 92 -3.13 8.04 4.63
C LYS A 92 -3.77 9.36 4.22
N ALA A 93 -3.18 10.48 4.62
CA ALA A 93 -3.68 11.82 4.36
C ALA A 93 -2.98 12.52 3.19
N ILE A 94 -2.10 11.83 2.47
CA ILE A 94 -1.38 12.40 1.34
C ILE A 94 -2.33 12.76 0.21
N ARG A 95 -2.06 13.93 -0.36
CA ARG A 95 -2.63 14.43 -1.60
C ARG A 95 -1.47 14.78 -2.51
N PHE A 96 -1.53 14.31 -3.75
CA PHE A 96 -0.48 14.49 -4.75
C PHE A 96 -0.66 15.78 -5.58
N ASP A 97 -1.64 16.60 -5.21
CA ASP A 97 -1.97 17.83 -5.93
C ASP A 97 -0.78 18.79 -5.93
N GLY A 98 -0.32 19.18 -7.12
CA GLY A 98 0.75 20.16 -7.30
C GLY A 98 2.18 19.61 -7.14
N TRP A 99 2.37 18.29 -7.05
CA TRP A 99 3.71 17.69 -7.05
C TRP A 99 4.23 17.52 -8.49
N THR A 100 5.53 17.75 -8.67
CA THR A 100 6.26 17.46 -9.90
C THR A 100 6.54 15.96 -10.07
N ASP A 101 6.86 15.53 -11.29
CA ASP A 101 7.23 14.14 -11.57
C ASP A 101 8.43 13.67 -10.74
N SER A 102 9.43 14.54 -10.56
CA SER A 102 10.61 14.27 -9.73
C SER A 102 10.23 14.07 -8.25
N GLU A 103 9.32 14.88 -7.72
CA GLU A 103 8.83 14.75 -6.35
C GLU A 103 7.99 13.48 -6.15
N LEU A 104 7.14 13.15 -7.12
CA LEU A 104 6.39 11.90 -7.12
C LEU A 104 7.33 10.69 -7.13
N LEU A 105 8.33 10.69 -8.01
CA LEU A 105 9.30 9.61 -8.09
C LEU A 105 10.08 9.46 -6.77
N ALA A 106 10.61 10.56 -6.24
CA ALA A 106 11.34 10.56 -4.97
C ALA A 106 10.46 10.07 -3.82
N PHE A 107 9.21 10.51 -3.75
CA PHE A 107 8.24 10.05 -2.77
C PHE A 107 8.03 8.53 -2.86
N TRP A 108 7.75 7.99 -4.05
CA TRP A 108 7.46 6.57 -4.22
C TRP A 108 8.68 5.67 -3.97
N LEU A 109 9.88 6.11 -4.35
CA LEU A 109 11.13 5.41 -4.01
C LEU A 109 11.33 5.35 -2.49
N ASN A 110 11.14 6.48 -1.80
CA ASN A 110 11.27 6.53 -0.35
C ASN A 110 10.22 5.67 0.36
N VAL A 111 8.97 5.69 -0.11
CA VAL A 111 7.89 4.82 0.39
C VAL A 111 8.24 3.34 0.18
N TYR A 112 8.76 2.96 -0.99
CA TYR A 112 9.17 1.59 -1.28
C TYR A 112 10.22 1.11 -0.27
N HIS A 113 11.28 1.88 -0.05
CA HIS A 113 12.31 1.53 0.92
C HIS A 113 11.78 1.52 2.37
N CYS A 114 10.94 2.47 2.75
CA CYS A 114 10.24 2.47 4.04
C CYS A 114 9.42 1.20 4.25
N MET A 115 8.60 0.82 3.26
CA MET A 115 7.76 -0.37 3.31
C MET A 115 8.59 -1.65 3.38
N LEU A 116 9.68 -1.71 2.62
CA LEU A 116 10.61 -2.83 2.63
C LEU A 116 11.19 -3.02 4.04
N LEU A 117 11.78 -1.97 4.61
CA LEU A 117 12.38 -2.01 5.95
C LEU A 117 11.35 -2.30 7.04
N HIS A 118 10.19 -1.65 7.02
CA HIS A 118 9.11 -1.93 7.97
C HIS A 118 8.62 -3.39 7.84
N GLY A 119 8.48 -3.90 6.61
CA GLY A 119 8.15 -5.29 6.37
C GLY A 119 9.19 -6.24 6.97
N LEU A 120 10.48 -5.96 6.81
CA LEU A 120 11.56 -6.75 7.38
C LEU A 120 11.57 -6.70 8.91
N LEU A 121 11.27 -5.54 9.52
CA LEU A 121 11.12 -5.42 10.98
C LEU A 121 9.98 -6.30 11.51
N VAL A 122 8.88 -6.42 10.77
CA VAL A 122 7.68 -7.17 11.22
C VAL A 122 7.76 -8.67 10.89
N PHE A 123 8.31 -9.04 9.74
CA PHE A 123 8.29 -10.42 9.23
C PHE A 123 9.65 -11.10 9.20
N GLY A 124 10.74 -10.37 9.41
CA GLY A 124 12.10 -10.86 9.17
C GLY A 124 12.44 -10.99 7.69
N VAL A 125 13.67 -11.45 7.43
CA VAL A 125 14.19 -11.63 6.07
C VAL A 125 13.62 -12.90 5.44
N PRO A 126 12.94 -12.81 4.26
CA PRO A 126 12.43 -13.99 3.56
C PRO A 126 13.58 -14.87 3.04
N LYS A 127 13.51 -16.16 3.32
CA LYS A 127 14.59 -17.14 3.06
C LYS A 127 14.48 -17.84 1.71
N SER A 128 13.30 -17.81 1.09
CA SER A 128 13.03 -18.47 -0.20
C SER A 128 12.40 -17.52 -1.22
N GLN A 129 12.48 -17.85 -2.51
CA GLN A 129 11.80 -17.06 -3.56
C GLN A 129 10.29 -17.00 -3.35
N SER A 130 9.67 -18.08 -2.88
CA SER A 130 8.24 -18.12 -2.56
C SER A 130 7.92 -17.17 -1.41
N GLU A 131 8.73 -17.18 -0.35
CA GLU A 131 8.59 -16.23 0.76
C GLU A 131 8.76 -14.78 0.31
N ARG A 132 9.74 -14.48 -0.57
CA ARG A 132 9.91 -13.14 -1.15
C ARG A 132 8.67 -12.69 -1.93
N LYS A 133 8.15 -13.53 -2.82
CA LYS A 133 6.91 -13.22 -3.58
C LYS A 133 5.72 -12.99 -2.66
N ASN A 134 5.59 -13.80 -1.61
CA ASN A 134 4.56 -13.64 -0.60
C ASN A 134 4.75 -12.35 0.21
N PHE A 135 5.98 -12.03 0.62
CA PHE A 135 6.34 -10.81 1.33
C PHE A 135 5.93 -9.57 0.52
N HIS A 136 6.34 -9.48 -0.75
CA HIS A 136 6.01 -8.34 -1.63
C HIS A 136 4.50 -8.18 -1.86
N SER A 137 3.77 -9.29 -1.88
CA SER A 137 2.30 -9.27 -2.05
C SER A 137 1.53 -8.99 -0.75
N ARG A 138 2.17 -9.16 0.41
CA ARG A 138 1.55 -9.01 1.74
C ARG A 138 1.80 -7.64 2.36
N VAL A 139 3.03 -7.13 2.29
CA VAL A 139 3.40 -5.83 2.86
C VAL A 139 2.70 -4.72 2.08
N THR A 140 1.82 -3.99 2.78
CA THR A 140 0.95 -2.97 2.17
C THR A 140 0.92 -1.73 3.07
N TYR A 141 0.89 -0.55 2.47
CA TYR A 141 0.55 0.72 3.15
C TYR A 141 -0.75 1.28 2.56
N LEU A 142 -1.48 2.06 3.35
CA LEU A 142 -2.52 2.96 2.88
C LEU A 142 -1.89 4.32 2.57
N ILE A 143 -2.03 4.77 1.33
CA ILE A 143 -1.47 6.03 0.82
C ILE A 143 -2.60 6.75 0.10
N GLY A 144 -2.94 7.97 0.54
CA GLY A 144 -4.09 8.72 -0.02
C GLY A 144 -5.38 7.89 -0.04
N ALA A 145 -5.70 7.23 1.08
CA ALA A 145 -6.80 6.27 1.24
C ALA A 145 -6.75 4.97 0.37
N THR A 146 -5.74 4.79 -0.47
CA THR A 146 -5.60 3.61 -1.34
C THR A 146 -4.57 2.62 -0.78
N PRO A 147 -4.90 1.31 -0.68
CA PRO A 147 -3.92 0.30 -0.29
C PRO A 147 -2.97 -0.02 -1.44
N VAL A 148 -1.68 0.13 -1.21
CA VAL A 148 -0.61 -0.15 -2.16
C VAL A 148 0.36 -1.15 -1.53
N SER A 149 0.61 -2.26 -2.20
CA SER A 149 1.60 -3.28 -1.80
C SER A 149 2.97 -3.05 -2.43
N LEU A 150 4.02 -3.64 -1.85
CA LEU A 150 5.37 -3.60 -2.44
C LEU A 150 5.38 -4.08 -3.90
N ARG A 151 4.63 -5.15 -4.20
CA ARG A 151 4.49 -5.64 -5.57
C ARG A 151 3.86 -4.61 -6.50
N GLU A 152 2.79 -3.93 -6.07
CA GLU A 152 2.12 -2.91 -6.86
C GLU A 152 3.02 -1.67 -7.05
N LEU A 153 3.85 -1.33 -6.05
CA LEU A 153 4.87 -0.31 -6.19
C LEU A 153 5.88 -0.66 -7.27
N GLU A 154 6.40 -1.88 -7.26
CA GLU A 154 7.40 -2.32 -8.24
C GLU A 154 6.84 -2.36 -9.66
N THR A 155 5.63 -2.89 -9.87
CA THR A 155 5.11 -3.14 -11.22
C THR A 155 4.35 -1.97 -11.80
N GLU A 156 3.51 -1.29 -11.01
CA GLU A 156 2.57 -0.30 -11.53
C GLU A 156 3.11 1.14 -11.42
N ILE A 157 3.88 1.41 -10.35
CA ILE A 157 4.31 2.78 -10.02
C ILE A 157 5.75 3.03 -10.46
N LEU A 158 6.69 2.23 -9.96
CA LEU A 158 8.12 2.37 -10.27
C LEU A 158 8.52 1.66 -11.57
N GLN A 159 7.68 0.74 -12.06
CA GLN A 159 7.90 -0.02 -13.30
C GLN A 159 9.30 -0.65 -13.37
N VAL A 160 9.72 -1.27 -12.27
CA VAL A 160 11.03 -1.91 -12.15
C VAL A 160 11.14 -3.01 -13.21
N PRO A 161 12.17 -2.99 -14.08
CA PRO A 161 12.33 -4.00 -15.11
C PRO A 161 12.44 -5.39 -14.48
N VAL A 162 11.61 -6.33 -14.95
CA VAL A 162 11.79 -7.73 -14.58
C VAL A 162 13.07 -8.20 -15.26
N ALA A 163 14.09 -8.54 -14.47
CA ALA A 163 15.33 -9.08 -15.00
C ALA A 163 15.03 -10.29 -15.90
N ASP A 164 15.53 -10.25 -17.13
CA ASP A 164 15.35 -11.34 -18.10
C ASP A 164 16.06 -12.60 -17.56
N PRO A 165 15.33 -13.70 -17.27
CA PRO A 165 15.93 -14.94 -16.80
C PRO A 165 16.98 -15.52 -17.77
N ARG A 166 16.94 -15.12 -19.05
CA ARG A 166 17.88 -15.57 -20.08
C ARG A 166 19.18 -14.79 -20.11
N ALA A 167 19.20 -13.57 -19.57
CA ALA A 167 20.43 -12.76 -19.49
C ALA A 167 21.32 -13.12 -18.29
N ALA A 168 20.83 -13.98 -17.39
CA ALA A 168 21.52 -14.42 -16.17
C ALA A 168 22.03 -15.88 -16.25
N GLN A 169 22.01 -16.49 -17.44
CA GLN A 169 22.64 -17.79 -17.75
C GLN A 169 23.96 -17.56 -18.49
#